data_AF-X6M755-F1
#
_entry.id   AF-X6M755-F1
#
_cell.length_a   1.000
_cell.length_b   1.000
_cell.length_c   1.000
_cell.angle_alpha   90.00
_cell.angle_beta   90.00
_cell.angle_gamma   90.00
#
_symmetry.space_group_name_H-M   'P 1'
#
loop_
_entity.id
_entity.type
_entity.pdbx_description
1 polymer ?
#
loop_
_entity_poly.entity_id
_entity_poly.type
_entity_poly.pdbx_seq_one_letter_code
_entity_poly.pdbx_strand_id
1 'polypeptide(L)'
;MDHTSNKLKKEDEKIEIGETKPGINLQGYCTNVDCLAAKAKLPVWVNLGFGDISFNSDKTSYRCPDCGHFTVTSIIKAMIFNSEHSICASDNSIPVKDNHYQCFYVIKQGLAYELKAKKIRQHATNLEDLIDRSESAMMSNEILNLVAELQKYLITVVKPPKVKDKVRLLEKIQCDYSGDFNQVFDIGRFTILCDNPTKLQTAVAVMKKAEQFNLIVSEDKDFFERQSKTHHRFHNIKLYVPKHDVYVEMQATLKNFTTLEGYTIIENPKLSHLFYEHIRAWKPNNSEEEDLKQAGDETLTKINDIICEWIDDKGIQKIANRYKSHLDIGILKPPQLSKKTEIEINASVSLKMAQFVYEQLCKFTPEKMKGKAIYVILYEYYKKYLIGDKNPASCADFASLLQESRKQEIEEDIAILHALETYIPLQANNYPHLDGDDNKHDTYDCYQRVFQFLQEEKEEEDGEKKNEQIQQFHKKK
;
A
#
# COMPACT_ATOMS: atom_id res chain seq x y z
N MET A 1 21.67 -68.28 -3.49
CA MET A 1 20.87 -67.43 -4.40
C MET A 1 20.72 -66.11 -3.67
N ASP A 2 21.51 -65.13 -4.07
CA ASP A 2 21.70 -63.88 -3.34
C ASP A 2 20.73 -62.83 -3.88
N HIS A 3 19.90 -62.26 -3.00
CA HIS A 3 18.84 -61.31 -3.32
C HIS A 3 19.43 -59.89 -3.39
N THR A 4 19.71 -59.39 -4.59
CA THR A 4 20.15 -58.01 -4.78
C THR A 4 18.98 -57.04 -4.61
N SER A 5 19.04 -56.29 -3.51
CA SER A 5 18.16 -55.17 -3.17
C SER A 5 18.24 -54.06 -4.24
N ASN A 6 17.10 -53.80 -4.90
CA ASN A 6 16.90 -52.58 -5.70
C ASN A 6 16.82 -51.38 -4.74
N LYS A 7 17.98 -50.77 -4.45
CA LYS A 7 18.06 -49.44 -3.83
C LYS A 7 17.35 -48.43 -4.71
N LEU A 8 16.33 -47.77 -4.17
CA LEU A 8 15.71 -46.57 -4.72
C LEU A 8 16.81 -45.55 -5.04
N LYS A 9 17.06 -45.31 -6.34
CA LYS A 9 17.90 -44.21 -6.80
C LYS A 9 17.14 -42.92 -6.55
N LYS A 10 17.70 -42.04 -5.73
CA LYS A 10 17.29 -40.63 -5.63
C LYS A 10 17.50 -40.03 -7.03
N GLU A 11 16.47 -39.51 -7.68
CA GLU A 11 16.65 -38.72 -8.89
C GLU A 11 17.52 -37.50 -8.54
N ASP A 12 18.62 -37.30 -9.25
CA ASP A 12 19.44 -36.10 -9.12
C ASP A 12 18.58 -34.87 -9.45
N GLU A 13 18.58 -33.86 -8.58
CA GLU A 13 17.92 -32.58 -8.83
C GLU A 13 18.49 -31.96 -10.12
N LYS A 14 17.74 -32.05 -11.20
CA LYS A 14 18.10 -31.40 -12.47
C LYS A 14 17.88 -29.91 -12.30
N ILE A 15 18.91 -29.12 -12.57
CA ILE A 15 18.83 -27.66 -12.61
C ILE A 15 17.88 -27.28 -13.76
N GLU A 16 16.86 -26.46 -13.47
CA GLU A 16 15.88 -25.98 -14.45
C GLU A 16 15.98 -24.44 -14.56
N ILE A 17 15.65 -23.90 -15.74
CA ILE A 17 15.73 -22.45 -16.01
C ILE A 17 14.33 -21.88 -16.25
N GLY A 18 14.06 -20.70 -15.69
CA GLY A 18 12.80 -19.98 -15.86
C GLY A 18 11.92 -20.00 -14.62
N GLU A 19 10.99 -19.05 -14.55
CA GLU A 19 10.04 -18.94 -13.44
C GLU A 19 8.68 -19.50 -13.84
N THR A 20 8.05 -20.22 -12.91
CA THR A 20 6.66 -20.65 -13.06
C THR A 20 5.72 -19.68 -12.36
N LYS A 21 4.61 -19.32 -13.01
CA LYS A 21 3.59 -18.40 -12.48
C LYS A 21 2.17 -18.98 -12.67
N PRO A 22 1.13 -18.42 -12.04
CA PRO A 22 -0.24 -18.89 -12.23
C PRO A 22 -0.66 -18.96 -13.71
N GLY A 23 -1.47 -19.96 -14.04
CA GLY A 23 -1.88 -20.31 -15.41
C GLY A 23 -1.01 -21.40 -16.03
N ILE A 24 -0.81 -21.33 -17.35
CA ILE A 24 -0.12 -22.34 -18.15
C ILE A 24 1.39 -22.08 -18.11
N ASN A 25 2.16 -23.12 -17.80
CA ASN A 25 3.61 -23.15 -17.88
C ASN A 25 4.03 -24.35 -18.73
N LEU A 26 4.89 -24.15 -19.73
CA LEU A 26 5.39 -25.21 -20.60
C LEU A 26 6.88 -25.42 -20.36
N GLN A 27 7.33 -26.68 -20.34
CA GLN A 27 8.75 -27.03 -20.25
C GLN A 27 9.23 -27.60 -21.58
N GLY A 28 10.30 -27.02 -22.12
CA GLY A 28 10.96 -27.50 -23.34
C GLY A 28 12.46 -27.27 -23.30
N TYR A 29 13.09 -27.27 -24.47
CA TYR A 29 14.53 -27.06 -24.63
C TYR A 29 14.82 -25.90 -25.57
N CYS A 30 15.76 -25.04 -25.20
CA CYS A 30 16.22 -23.96 -26.07
C CYS A 30 17.16 -24.51 -27.15
N THR A 31 16.92 -24.12 -28.41
CA THR A 31 17.71 -24.51 -29.59
C THR A 31 18.74 -23.44 -29.99
N ASN A 32 18.73 -22.27 -29.35
CA ASN A 32 19.71 -21.22 -29.60
C ASN A 32 21.09 -21.65 -29.08
N VAL A 33 22.03 -21.94 -29.98
CA VAL A 33 23.38 -22.40 -29.63
C VAL A 33 24.15 -21.44 -28.73
N ASP A 34 23.82 -20.15 -28.72
CA ASP A 34 24.49 -19.15 -27.88
C ASP A 34 23.90 -19.06 -26.46
N CYS A 35 22.70 -19.58 -26.26
CA CYS A 35 21.98 -19.60 -24.99
C CYS A 35 22.66 -20.54 -23.97
N LEU A 36 22.76 -20.11 -22.70
CA LEU A 36 23.38 -20.92 -21.66
C LEU A 36 22.55 -22.17 -21.38
N ALA A 37 21.22 -22.03 -21.38
CA ALA A 37 20.30 -23.15 -21.22
C ALA A 37 20.51 -24.23 -22.30
N ALA A 38 20.73 -23.83 -23.55
CA ALA A 38 20.96 -24.75 -24.66
C ALA A 38 22.33 -25.45 -24.55
N LYS A 39 23.39 -24.69 -24.25
CA LYS A 39 24.76 -25.22 -24.06
C LYS A 39 24.81 -26.29 -22.96
N ALA A 40 24.09 -26.06 -21.86
CA ALA A 40 23.99 -26.99 -20.74
C ALA A 40 22.87 -28.03 -20.90
N LYS A 41 22.09 -28.00 -21.99
CA LYS A 41 20.92 -28.88 -22.25
C LYS A 41 19.90 -28.90 -21.10
N LEU A 42 19.69 -27.75 -20.47
CA LEU A 42 18.80 -27.62 -19.32
C LEU A 42 17.35 -27.45 -19.79
N PRO A 43 16.37 -28.05 -19.08
CA PRO A 43 14.97 -27.78 -19.32
C PRO A 43 14.63 -26.32 -19.02
N VAL A 44 13.78 -25.73 -19.85
CA VAL A 44 13.39 -24.32 -19.76
C VAL A 44 11.89 -24.22 -19.58
N TRP A 45 11.46 -23.57 -18.50
CA TRP A 45 10.07 -23.19 -18.25
C TRP A 45 9.71 -21.89 -18.98
N VAL A 46 8.57 -21.90 -19.65
CA VAL A 46 7.95 -20.73 -20.27
C VAL A 46 6.56 -20.54 -19.68
N ASN A 47 6.33 -19.41 -19.03
CA ASN A 47 5.02 -19.03 -18.53
C ASN A 47 4.20 -18.31 -19.62
N LEU A 48 2.99 -18.80 -19.86
CA LEU A 48 2.03 -18.22 -20.81
C LEU A 48 0.84 -17.55 -20.11
N GLY A 49 0.71 -17.71 -18.79
CA GLY A 49 -0.34 -17.10 -17.98
C GLY A 49 -1.71 -17.77 -18.20
N PHE A 50 -2.78 -17.01 -17.94
CA PHE A 50 -4.15 -17.47 -18.14
C PHE A 50 -4.60 -17.25 -19.59
N GLY A 51 -5.31 -18.21 -20.16
CA GLY A 51 -5.81 -18.13 -21.52
C GLY A 51 -6.00 -19.51 -22.14
N ASP A 52 -6.33 -19.48 -23.43
CA ASP A 52 -6.49 -20.65 -24.26
C ASP A 52 -5.33 -20.68 -25.26
N ILE A 53 -4.62 -21.80 -25.34
CA ILE A 53 -3.52 -22.00 -26.29
C ILE A 53 -3.69 -23.32 -27.02
N SER A 54 -3.15 -23.36 -28.24
CA SER A 54 -3.00 -24.60 -29.00
C SER A 54 -1.56 -24.68 -29.49
N PHE A 55 -0.93 -25.85 -29.38
CA PHE A 55 0.45 -26.03 -29.82
C PHE A 55 0.74 -27.44 -30.31
N ASN A 56 1.73 -27.57 -31.19
CA ASN A 56 2.30 -28.85 -31.58
C ASN A 56 3.60 -29.04 -30.81
N SER A 57 3.76 -30.17 -30.12
CA SER A 57 4.89 -30.40 -29.20
C SER A 57 6.27 -30.22 -29.84
N ASP A 58 6.40 -30.54 -31.13
CA ASP A 58 7.67 -30.42 -31.88
C ASP A 58 7.81 -29.16 -32.73
N LYS A 59 6.70 -28.56 -33.15
CA LYS A 59 6.73 -27.50 -34.19
C LYS A 59 6.60 -26.11 -33.61
N THR A 60 5.99 -25.98 -32.44
CA THR A 60 5.76 -24.68 -31.83
C THR A 60 6.98 -24.24 -31.02
N SER A 61 7.45 -23.03 -31.28
CA SER A 61 8.56 -22.41 -30.57
C SER A 61 8.08 -21.31 -29.63
N TYR A 62 8.69 -21.23 -28.45
CA TYR A 62 8.40 -20.19 -27.46
C TYR A 62 9.62 -19.36 -27.11
N ARG A 63 9.36 -18.15 -26.59
CA ARG A 63 10.40 -17.22 -26.16
C ARG A 63 11.14 -17.79 -24.95
N CYS A 64 12.45 -18.00 -25.11
CA CYS A 64 13.32 -18.43 -24.04
C CYS A 64 13.50 -17.28 -23.03
N PRO A 65 13.29 -17.49 -21.72
CA PRO A 65 13.56 -16.47 -20.71
C PRO A 65 15.05 -16.13 -20.57
N ASP A 66 15.95 -17.06 -20.91
CA ASP A 66 17.41 -16.85 -20.83
C ASP A 66 17.93 -15.98 -21.98
N CYS A 67 17.64 -16.36 -23.23
CA CYS A 67 18.18 -15.64 -24.40
C CYS A 67 17.18 -14.68 -25.07
N GLY A 68 15.91 -14.64 -24.66
CA GLY A 68 14.88 -13.75 -25.22
C GLY A 68 14.37 -14.10 -26.63
N HIS A 69 14.88 -15.16 -27.26
CA HIS A 69 14.52 -15.57 -28.63
C HIS A 69 13.48 -16.70 -28.63
N PHE A 70 12.64 -16.78 -29.68
CA PHE A 70 11.66 -17.85 -29.90
C PHE A 70 12.33 -19.16 -30.31
N THR A 71 12.90 -19.86 -29.34
CA THR A 71 13.80 -21.00 -29.57
C THR A 71 13.56 -22.17 -28.62
N VAL A 72 12.65 -22.02 -27.65
CA VAL A 72 12.22 -23.15 -26.81
C VAL A 72 11.27 -24.02 -27.62
N THR A 73 11.71 -25.23 -27.96
CA THR A 73 10.95 -26.22 -28.73
C THR A 73 10.88 -27.54 -27.96
N SER A 74 10.31 -28.59 -28.57
CA SER A 74 10.26 -29.94 -28.02
C SER A 74 9.66 -29.94 -26.61
N ILE A 75 8.42 -29.47 -26.51
CA ILE A 75 7.72 -29.35 -25.24
C ILE A 75 7.49 -30.75 -24.67
N ILE A 76 8.02 -30.99 -23.48
CA ILE A 76 7.99 -32.30 -22.80
C ILE A 76 7.02 -32.33 -21.62
N LYS A 77 6.72 -31.17 -21.02
CA LYS A 77 5.78 -31.06 -19.89
C LYS A 77 4.95 -29.80 -20.00
N ALA A 78 3.72 -29.88 -19.50
CA ALA A 78 2.91 -28.74 -19.14
C ALA A 78 2.63 -28.79 -17.65
N MET A 79 2.82 -27.67 -16.97
CA MET A 79 2.39 -27.46 -15.60
C MET A 79 1.31 -26.39 -15.59
N ILE A 80 0.17 -26.71 -14.99
CA ILE A 80 -0.91 -25.76 -14.79
C ILE A 80 -1.00 -25.44 -13.31
N PHE A 81 -1.01 -24.15 -12.98
CA PHE A 81 -0.85 -23.66 -11.61
C PHE A 81 -1.93 -22.64 -11.22
N ASN A 82 -2.56 -22.82 -10.05
CA ASN A 82 -3.58 -21.94 -9.46
C ASN A 82 -4.69 -21.54 -10.45
N SER A 83 -5.28 -22.52 -11.15
CA SER A 83 -6.32 -22.30 -12.16
C SER A 83 -7.28 -23.47 -12.26
N GLU A 84 -8.50 -23.17 -12.72
CA GLU A 84 -9.34 -24.17 -13.37
C GLU A 84 -8.85 -24.36 -14.81
N HIS A 85 -8.71 -25.60 -15.25
CA HIS A 85 -8.15 -25.87 -16.56
C HIS A 85 -8.71 -27.08 -17.25
N SER A 86 -8.43 -27.13 -18.55
CA SER A 86 -8.59 -28.33 -19.36
C SER A 86 -7.41 -28.54 -20.28
N ILE A 87 -7.05 -29.80 -20.50
CA ILE A 87 -6.04 -30.22 -21.48
C ILE A 87 -6.63 -31.32 -22.36
N CYS A 88 -6.47 -31.15 -23.67
CA CYS A 88 -6.90 -32.08 -24.69
C CYS A 88 -5.74 -32.36 -25.65
N ALA A 89 -5.52 -33.62 -26.03
CA ALA A 89 -4.53 -33.99 -27.03
C ALA A 89 -5.20 -34.51 -28.29
N SER A 90 -4.53 -34.39 -29.43
CA SER A 90 -5.06 -34.81 -30.74
C SER A 90 -5.18 -36.32 -30.94
N ASP A 91 -4.74 -37.14 -29.98
CA ASP A 91 -4.74 -38.61 -30.05
C ASP A 91 -6.09 -39.24 -29.62
N ASN A 92 -7.19 -38.47 -29.67
CA ASN A 92 -8.52 -38.84 -29.19
C ASN A 92 -8.56 -39.24 -27.70
N SER A 93 -7.54 -38.88 -26.92
CA SER A 93 -7.60 -39.02 -25.46
C SER A 93 -8.72 -38.16 -24.88
N ILE A 94 -9.31 -38.64 -23.78
CA ILE A 94 -10.40 -37.93 -23.11
C ILE A 94 -9.83 -36.60 -22.56
N PRO A 95 -10.44 -35.45 -22.88
CA PRO A 95 -10.01 -34.18 -22.32
C PRO A 95 -10.08 -34.21 -20.80
N VAL A 96 -8.98 -33.82 -20.15
CA VAL A 96 -8.94 -33.70 -18.69
C VAL A 96 -9.46 -32.31 -18.33
N LYS A 97 -10.37 -32.24 -17.36
CA LYS A 97 -10.80 -31.01 -16.70
C LYS A 97 -10.48 -31.13 -15.22
N ASP A 98 -9.86 -30.10 -14.67
CA ASP A 98 -9.31 -30.17 -13.32
C ASP A 98 -9.20 -28.75 -12.71
N ASN A 99 -9.08 -28.69 -11.38
CA ASN A 99 -8.93 -27.46 -10.61
C ASN A 99 -7.99 -27.61 -9.40
N HIS A 100 -7.11 -28.62 -9.40
CA HIS A 100 -6.03 -28.69 -8.42
C HIS A 100 -5.04 -27.53 -8.66
N TYR A 101 -4.47 -27.02 -7.57
CA TYR A 101 -3.58 -25.86 -7.56
C TYR A 101 -2.30 -26.10 -8.38
N GLN A 102 -1.89 -27.34 -8.58
CA GLN A 102 -0.73 -27.70 -9.38
C GLN A 102 -0.95 -29.06 -10.05
N CYS A 103 -1.02 -29.07 -11.38
CA CYS A 103 -1.10 -30.28 -12.18
C CYS A 103 0.07 -30.37 -13.15
N PHE A 104 0.67 -31.55 -13.25
CA PHE A 104 1.73 -31.85 -14.22
C PHE A 104 1.23 -32.82 -15.29
N TYR A 105 1.40 -32.45 -16.54
CA TYR A 105 1.05 -33.26 -17.70
C TYR A 105 2.30 -33.54 -18.52
N VAL A 106 2.53 -34.82 -18.82
CA VAL A 106 3.57 -35.23 -19.76
C VAL A 106 3.06 -34.98 -21.17
N ILE A 107 3.86 -34.27 -21.96
CA ILE A 107 3.53 -33.92 -23.34
C ILE A 107 4.24 -34.92 -24.26
N LYS A 108 3.45 -35.63 -25.08
CA LYS A 108 3.97 -36.59 -26.04
C LYS A 108 4.46 -35.86 -27.28
N GLN A 109 5.60 -36.33 -27.78
CA GLN A 109 6.15 -35.86 -29.04
C GLN A 109 5.20 -36.16 -30.22
N GLY A 110 5.14 -35.27 -31.20
CA GLY A 110 4.34 -35.40 -32.41
C GLY A 110 2.85 -35.04 -32.31
N LEU A 111 2.31 -34.84 -31.10
CA LEU A 111 0.90 -34.51 -30.90
C LEU A 111 0.64 -33.00 -30.85
N ALA A 112 -0.58 -32.63 -31.22
CA ALA A 112 -1.13 -31.31 -30.95
C ALA A 112 -1.90 -31.31 -29.63
N TYR A 113 -1.82 -30.20 -28.90
CA TYR A 113 -2.47 -30.01 -27.61
C TYR A 113 -3.27 -28.72 -27.60
N GLU A 114 -4.45 -28.77 -26.98
CA GLU A 114 -5.26 -27.62 -26.60
C GLU A 114 -5.29 -27.52 -25.08
N LEU A 115 -4.83 -26.39 -24.55
CA LEU A 115 -4.84 -26.10 -23.11
C LEU A 115 -5.66 -24.85 -22.87
N LYS A 116 -6.49 -24.90 -21.83
CA LYS A 116 -7.27 -23.76 -21.34
C LYS A 116 -7.00 -23.62 -19.86
N ALA A 117 -6.61 -22.45 -19.40
CA ALA A 117 -6.45 -22.15 -17.98
C ALA A 117 -7.12 -20.83 -17.64
N LYS A 118 -8.03 -20.87 -16.67
CA LYS A 118 -8.78 -19.71 -16.19
C LYS A 118 -8.49 -19.49 -14.72
N LYS A 119 -8.47 -18.22 -14.31
CA LYS A 119 -8.47 -17.89 -12.87
C LYS A 119 -9.67 -18.55 -12.22
N ILE A 120 -9.47 -19.18 -11.06
CA ILE A 120 -10.55 -19.74 -10.27
C ILE A 120 -11.57 -18.64 -9.92
N ARG A 121 -12.85 -18.99 -9.94
CA ARG A 121 -13.97 -18.09 -9.68
C ARG A 121 -15.04 -18.85 -8.92
N GLN A 122 -15.82 -18.18 -8.10
CA GLN A 122 -16.99 -18.80 -7.50
C GLN A 122 -18.00 -19.19 -8.60
N HIS A 123 -18.74 -20.27 -8.37
CA HIS A 123 -19.71 -20.80 -9.32
C HIS A 123 -21.15 -20.37 -9.01
N ALA A 124 -21.31 -19.34 -8.19
CA ALA A 124 -22.61 -18.85 -7.79
C ALA A 124 -23.32 -18.10 -8.92
N THR A 125 -24.64 -18.20 -8.93
CA THR A 125 -25.53 -17.55 -9.91
C THR A 125 -25.84 -16.10 -9.55
N ASN A 126 -25.82 -15.76 -8.26
CA ASN A 126 -26.01 -14.43 -7.72
C ASN A 126 -25.35 -14.32 -6.32
N LEU A 127 -25.36 -13.13 -5.71
CA LEU A 127 -24.71 -12.89 -4.42
C LEU A 127 -25.35 -13.68 -3.26
N GLU A 128 -26.67 -13.83 -3.24
CA GLU A 128 -27.36 -14.55 -2.15
C GLU A 128 -27.03 -16.05 -2.24
N ASP A 129 -27.06 -16.61 -3.44
CA ASP A 129 -26.62 -17.99 -3.71
C ASP A 129 -25.15 -18.22 -3.29
N LEU A 130 -24.27 -17.24 -3.51
CA LEU A 130 -22.88 -17.32 -3.03
C LEU A 130 -22.79 -17.35 -1.51
N ILE A 131 -23.57 -16.53 -0.82
CA ILE A 131 -23.63 -16.45 0.65
C ILE A 131 -24.12 -17.78 1.20
N ASP A 132 -25.27 -18.27 0.72
CA ASP A 132 -25.90 -19.50 1.21
C ASP A 132 -25.01 -20.72 1.01
N ARG A 133 -24.39 -20.86 -0.18
CA ARG A 133 -23.44 -21.95 -0.46
C ARG A 133 -22.20 -21.86 0.40
N SER A 134 -21.65 -20.66 0.58
CA SER A 134 -20.45 -20.45 1.41
C SER A 134 -20.74 -20.81 2.87
N GLU A 135 -21.85 -20.34 3.44
CA GLU A 135 -22.23 -20.65 4.82
C GLU A 135 -22.48 -22.15 5.01
N SER A 136 -23.15 -22.79 4.05
CA SER A 136 -23.39 -24.23 4.04
C SER A 136 -22.09 -25.02 3.96
N ALA A 137 -21.18 -24.64 3.06
CA ALA A 137 -19.87 -25.27 2.89
C ALA A 137 -19.00 -25.15 4.15
N MET A 138 -19.01 -24.00 4.81
CA MET A 138 -18.28 -23.80 6.08
C MET A 138 -18.81 -24.66 7.24
N MET A 139 -20.03 -25.18 7.11
CA MET A 139 -20.66 -26.09 8.08
C MET A 139 -20.64 -27.55 7.62
N SER A 140 -20.05 -27.84 6.45
CA SER A 140 -20.04 -29.18 5.89
C SER A 140 -19.10 -30.10 6.67
N ASN A 141 -19.38 -31.41 6.63
CA ASN A 141 -18.55 -32.40 7.33
C ASN A 141 -17.11 -32.40 6.82
N GLU A 142 -16.88 -32.12 5.54
CA GLU A 142 -15.55 -32.01 4.93
C GLU A 142 -14.71 -30.94 5.63
N ILE A 143 -15.26 -29.73 5.78
CA ILE A 143 -14.59 -28.61 6.45
C ILE A 143 -14.46 -28.87 7.94
N LEU A 144 -15.50 -29.38 8.61
CA LEU A 144 -15.45 -29.69 10.04
C LEU A 144 -14.38 -30.74 10.36
N ASN A 145 -14.21 -31.76 9.52
CA ASN A 145 -13.17 -32.77 9.69
C ASN A 145 -11.76 -32.18 9.51
N LEU A 146 -11.57 -31.30 8.52
CA LEU A 146 -10.31 -30.57 8.34
C LEU A 146 -9.99 -29.68 9.54
N VAL A 147 -10.99 -28.94 10.04
CA VAL A 147 -10.85 -28.09 11.24
C VAL A 147 -10.50 -28.94 12.47
N ALA A 148 -11.17 -30.08 12.66
CA ALA A 148 -10.88 -30.99 13.76
C ALA A 148 -9.45 -31.55 13.66
N GLU A 149 -8.95 -31.87 12.46
CA GLU A 149 -7.57 -32.31 12.26
C GLU A 149 -6.58 -31.21 12.63
N LEU A 150 -6.79 -29.97 12.19
CA LEU A 150 -5.95 -28.83 12.58
C LEU A 150 -5.92 -28.65 14.10
N GLN A 151 -7.07 -28.77 14.76
CA GLN A 151 -7.20 -28.62 16.21
C GLN A 151 -6.43 -29.70 16.99
N LYS A 152 -6.24 -30.92 16.45
CA LYS A 152 -5.39 -31.96 17.08
C LYS A 152 -3.95 -31.50 17.27
N TYR A 153 -3.46 -30.62 16.40
CA TYR A 153 -2.11 -30.02 16.51
C TYR A 153 -2.10 -28.73 17.36
N LEU A 154 -3.17 -28.47 18.12
CA LEU A 154 -3.34 -27.28 18.93
C LEU A 154 -3.23 -25.99 18.08
N ILE A 155 -3.76 -26.04 16.86
CA ILE A 155 -3.87 -24.88 15.96
C ILE A 155 -5.26 -24.26 16.17
N THR A 156 -5.30 -22.94 16.34
CA THR A 156 -6.56 -22.22 16.53
C THR A 156 -7.17 -21.91 15.17
N VAL A 157 -8.39 -22.36 14.93
CA VAL A 157 -9.15 -22.08 13.70
C VAL A 157 -10.29 -21.14 14.03
N VAL A 158 -10.27 -19.94 13.48
CA VAL A 158 -11.27 -18.91 13.76
C VAL A 158 -12.20 -18.75 12.56
N LYS A 159 -13.48 -19.02 12.80
CA LYS A 159 -14.57 -18.76 11.87
C LYS A 159 -15.15 -17.35 12.14
N PRO A 160 -15.35 -16.51 11.11
CA PRO A 160 -16.10 -15.27 11.28
C PRO A 160 -17.55 -15.57 11.69
N PRO A 161 -18.12 -14.83 12.66
CA PRO A 161 -19.40 -15.18 13.29
C PRO A 161 -20.60 -15.16 12.33
N LYS A 162 -20.58 -14.35 11.26
CA LYS A 162 -21.52 -14.34 10.13
C LYS A 162 -20.86 -13.73 8.89
N VAL A 163 -21.47 -13.93 7.72
CA VAL A 163 -21.10 -13.19 6.51
C VAL A 163 -21.11 -11.69 6.80
N LYS A 164 -20.05 -11.03 6.31
CA LYS A 164 -19.74 -9.60 6.41
C LYS A 164 -21.00 -8.75 6.22
N ASP A 165 -21.06 -7.59 6.90
CA ASP A 165 -22.08 -6.56 6.64
C ASP A 165 -22.31 -6.42 5.12
N LYS A 166 -23.56 -6.66 4.68
CA LYS A 166 -23.93 -6.75 3.25
C LYS A 166 -23.56 -5.47 2.52
N VAL A 167 -23.65 -4.30 3.18
CA VAL A 167 -23.27 -3.00 2.61
C VAL A 167 -21.77 -2.98 2.29
N ARG A 168 -20.95 -3.39 3.25
CA ARG A 168 -19.49 -3.45 3.12
C ARG A 168 -19.03 -4.50 2.11
N LEU A 169 -19.75 -5.61 2.00
CA LEU A 169 -19.52 -6.64 0.98
C LEU A 169 -19.79 -6.10 -0.43
N LEU A 170 -20.92 -5.41 -0.61
CA LEU A 170 -21.28 -4.79 -1.90
C LEU A 170 -20.28 -3.72 -2.32
N GLU A 171 -19.84 -2.86 -1.40
CA GLU A 171 -18.79 -1.87 -1.65
C GLU A 171 -17.49 -2.56 -2.09
N LYS A 172 -17.08 -3.63 -1.40
CA LYS A 172 -15.92 -4.42 -1.78
C LYS A 172 -16.06 -5.01 -3.19
N ILE A 173 -17.21 -5.58 -3.53
CA ILE A 173 -17.47 -6.15 -4.86
C ILE A 173 -17.33 -5.09 -5.94
N GLN A 174 -17.89 -3.90 -5.69
CA GLN A 174 -17.84 -2.80 -6.63
C GLN A 174 -16.42 -2.25 -6.82
N CYS A 175 -15.69 -2.03 -5.73
CA CYS A 175 -14.35 -1.44 -5.74
C CYS A 175 -13.27 -2.41 -6.23
N ASP A 176 -13.24 -3.63 -5.70
CA ASP A 176 -12.12 -4.56 -5.92
C ASP A 176 -12.32 -5.43 -7.17
N TYR A 177 -13.59 -5.70 -7.52
CA TYR A 177 -13.95 -6.69 -8.54
C TYR A 177 -14.86 -6.13 -9.64
N SER A 178 -15.07 -4.81 -9.68
CA SER A 178 -15.89 -4.15 -10.71
C SER A 178 -17.31 -4.73 -10.83
N GLY A 179 -17.91 -5.10 -9.70
CA GLY A 179 -19.26 -5.67 -9.64
C GLY A 179 -19.32 -7.21 -9.73
N ASP A 180 -18.19 -7.87 -9.99
CA ASP A 180 -18.13 -9.31 -10.18
C ASP A 180 -18.02 -10.07 -8.85
N PHE A 181 -19.17 -10.44 -8.28
CA PHE A 181 -19.23 -11.16 -7.01
C PHE A 181 -18.56 -12.54 -7.05
N ASN A 182 -18.39 -13.14 -8.23
CA ASN A 182 -17.73 -14.44 -8.37
C ASN A 182 -16.20 -14.39 -8.18
N GLN A 183 -15.63 -13.20 -7.96
CA GLN A 183 -14.23 -13.04 -7.55
C GLN A 183 -14.05 -12.92 -6.03
N VAL A 184 -15.14 -12.95 -5.26
CA VAL A 184 -15.09 -12.82 -3.80
C VAL A 184 -14.88 -14.17 -3.13
N PHE A 185 -13.77 -14.31 -2.42
CA PHE A 185 -13.45 -15.54 -1.66
C PHE A 185 -13.54 -15.36 -0.13
N ASP A 186 -13.64 -14.11 0.37
CA ASP A 186 -13.66 -13.84 1.81
C ASP A 186 -15.04 -13.97 2.48
N ILE A 187 -16.06 -14.46 1.76
CA ILE A 187 -17.38 -14.81 2.32
C ILE A 187 -17.25 -16.11 3.12
N GLY A 188 -16.81 -17.19 2.46
CA GLY A 188 -16.46 -18.46 3.09
C GLY A 188 -15.01 -18.46 3.53
N ARG A 189 -14.67 -17.85 4.68
CA ARG A 189 -13.27 -17.69 5.12
C ARG A 189 -13.02 -18.25 6.52
N PHE A 190 -11.87 -18.86 6.72
CA PHE A 190 -11.30 -19.16 8.04
C PHE A 190 -9.95 -18.47 8.23
N THR A 191 -9.68 -18.04 9.45
CA THR A 191 -8.36 -17.56 9.85
C THR A 191 -7.70 -18.62 10.74
N ILE A 192 -6.56 -19.15 10.30
CA ILE A 192 -5.79 -20.17 10.99
C ILE A 192 -4.65 -19.49 11.75
N LEU A 193 -4.70 -19.55 13.07
CA LEU A 193 -3.77 -18.86 13.96
C LEU A 193 -2.79 -19.84 14.59
N CYS A 194 -1.51 -19.67 14.23
CA CYS A 194 -0.43 -20.54 14.66
C CYS A 194 0.46 -19.84 15.69
N ASP A 195 0.93 -20.58 16.71
CA ASP A 195 1.79 -19.99 17.75
C ASP A 195 3.21 -19.74 17.27
N ASN A 196 3.69 -20.53 16.32
CA ASN A 196 5.07 -20.49 15.84
C ASN A 196 5.17 -20.99 14.38
N PRO A 197 6.31 -20.77 13.70
CA PRO A 197 6.51 -21.19 12.31
C PRO A 197 6.31 -22.69 12.07
N THR A 198 6.69 -23.56 13.03
CA THR A 198 6.49 -25.02 12.89
C THR A 198 5.02 -25.38 12.81
N LYS A 199 4.17 -24.78 13.66
CA LYS A 199 2.72 -24.96 13.60
C LYS A 199 2.12 -24.40 12.31
N LEU A 200 2.65 -23.28 11.81
CA LEU A 200 2.23 -22.73 10.51
C LEU A 200 2.51 -23.73 9.37
N GLN A 201 3.72 -24.29 9.32
CA GLN A 201 4.07 -25.32 8.34
C GLN A 201 3.19 -26.57 8.48
N THR A 202 2.89 -26.98 9.71
CA THR A 202 1.98 -28.11 9.97
C THR A 202 0.57 -27.81 9.48
N ALA A 203 0.05 -26.61 9.75
CA ALA A 203 -1.26 -26.18 9.28
C ALA A 203 -1.35 -26.24 7.75
N VAL A 204 -0.34 -25.70 7.06
CA VAL A 204 -0.23 -25.74 5.60
C VAL A 204 -0.17 -27.17 5.09
N ALA A 205 0.63 -28.03 5.72
CA ALA A 205 0.75 -29.44 5.33
C ALA A 205 -0.57 -30.21 5.50
N VAL A 206 -1.34 -29.93 6.56
CA VAL A 206 -2.67 -30.51 6.79
C VAL A 206 -3.65 -30.02 5.72
N MET A 207 -3.71 -28.71 5.46
CA MET A 207 -4.56 -28.14 4.41
C MET A 207 -4.20 -28.64 3.02
N LYS A 208 -2.92 -28.90 2.74
CA LYS A 208 -2.48 -29.49 1.46
C LYS A 208 -2.90 -30.95 1.26
N LYS A 209 -3.29 -31.64 2.33
CA LYS A 209 -3.89 -32.99 2.27
C LYS A 209 -5.42 -32.93 2.17
N ALA A 210 -5.96 -31.86 1.59
CA ALA A 210 -7.40 -31.61 1.46
C ALA A 210 -8.20 -32.78 0.89
N GLU A 211 -7.60 -33.55 -0.04
CA GLU A 211 -8.23 -34.71 -0.66
C GLU A 211 -8.67 -35.77 0.35
N GLN A 212 -7.96 -35.91 1.49
CA GLN A 212 -8.35 -36.83 2.58
C GLN A 212 -9.70 -36.46 3.22
N PHE A 213 -10.14 -35.22 3.03
CA PHE A 213 -11.40 -34.68 3.50
C PHE A 213 -12.41 -34.47 2.38
N ASN A 214 -12.16 -34.99 1.17
CA ASN A 214 -12.96 -34.75 -0.05
C ASN A 214 -13.00 -33.26 -0.47
N LEU A 215 -11.90 -32.55 -0.24
CA LEU A 215 -11.70 -31.15 -0.64
C LEU A 215 -10.58 -31.09 -1.69
N ILE A 216 -10.59 -30.07 -2.54
CA ILE A 216 -9.53 -29.86 -3.54
C ILE A 216 -8.79 -28.57 -3.22
N VAL A 217 -7.46 -28.62 -3.15
CA VAL A 217 -6.63 -27.42 -3.06
C VAL A 217 -6.58 -26.81 -4.45
N SER A 218 -7.15 -25.62 -4.64
CA SER A 218 -7.26 -24.98 -5.97
C SER A 218 -6.41 -23.74 -6.15
N GLU A 219 -6.01 -23.10 -5.04
CA GLU A 219 -5.01 -22.04 -5.06
C GLU A 219 -4.13 -22.13 -3.82
N ASP A 220 -2.83 -22.02 -4.03
CA ASP A 220 -1.82 -21.97 -2.99
C ASP A 220 -0.95 -20.71 -3.16
N LYS A 221 -1.02 -19.79 -2.20
CA LYS A 221 -0.27 -18.53 -2.21
C LYS A 221 0.44 -18.30 -0.88
N ASP A 222 1.75 -18.41 -0.91
CA ASP A 222 2.63 -18.13 0.22
C ASP A 222 3.18 -16.69 0.14
N PHE A 223 2.71 -15.83 1.05
CA PHE A 223 3.21 -14.48 1.30
C PHE A 223 3.84 -14.37 2.70
N PHE A 224 4.30 -15.48 3.26
CA PHE A 224 4.85 -15.47 4.61
C PHE A 224 6.30 -14.98 4.62
N GLU A 225 7.13 -15.46 3.69
CA GLU A 225 8.51 -14.99 3.51
C GLU A 225 8.67 -13.98 2.36
N ARG A 226 7.60 -13.74 1.60
CA ARG A 226 7.56 -12.78 0.49
C ARG A 226 6.64 -11.62 0.84
N GLN A 227 7.08 -10.39 0.57
CA GLN A 227 6.26 -9.21 0.83
C GLN A 227 5.05 -9.20 -0.12
N SER A 228 3.84 -9.32 0.46
CA SER A 228 2.60 -8.99 -0.24
C SER A 228 2.55 -7.48 -0.52
N LYS A 229 1.61 -7.02 -1.36
CA LYS A 229 1.43 -5.58 -1.66
C LYS A 229 1.26 -4.73 -0.40
N THR A 230 0.62 -5.27 0.63
CA THR A 230 0.38 -4.60 1.92
C THR A 230 1.39 -5.00 2.99
N HIS A 231 2.39 -5.82 2.65
CA HIS A 231 3.37 -6.38 3.59
C HIS A 231 2.76 -7.23 4.71
N HIS A 232 1.50 -7.64 4.59
CA HIS A 232 0.95 -8.62 5.53
C HIS A 232 1.55 -10.01 5.28
N ARG A 233 1.90 -10.72 6.36
CA ARG A 233 2.50 -12.07 6.32
C ARG A 233 1.47 -13.15 6.56
N PHE A 234 1.18 -13.94 5.54
CA PHE A 234 0.19 -15.00 5.60
C PHE A 234 0.40 -16.04 4.50
N HIS A 235 -0.15 -17.22 4.72
CA HIS A 235 -0.28 -18.28 3.73
C HIS A 235 -1.76 -18.43 3.39
N ASN A 236 -2.14 -18.17 2.15
CA ASN A 236 -3.53 -18.26 1.70
C ASN A 236 -3.74 -19.49 0.84
N ILE A 237 -4.67 -20.36 1.26
CA ILE A 237 -5.07 -21.54 0.50
C ILE A 237 -6.56 -21.44 0.20
N LYS A 238 -6.95 -21.64 -1.06
CA LYS A 238 -8.37 -21.78 -1.42
C LYS A 238 -8.70 -23.23 -1.67
N LEU A 239 -9.70 -23.70 -0.94
CA LEU A 239 -10.21 -25.05 -1.01
C LEU A 239 -11.53 -25.05 -1.76
N TYR A 240 -11.63 -25.83 -2.83
CA TYR A 240 -12.89 -26.11 -3.47
C TYR A 240 -13.63 -27.19 -2.69
N VAL A 241 -14.92 -26.96 -2.46
CA VAL A 241 -15.83 -27.88 -1.75
C VAL A 241 -16.80 -28.49 -2.77
N PRO A 242 -16.51 -29.68 -3.33
CA PRO A 242 -17.25 -30.21 -4.49
C PRO A 242 -18.76 -30.36 -4.25
N LYS A 243 -19.19 -30.72 -3.04
CA LYS A 243 -20.61 -30.89 -2.70
C LYS A 243 -21.43 -29.61 -2.76
N HIS A 244 -20.79 -28.47 -2.51
CA HIS A 244 -21.45 -27.16 -2.47
C HIS A 244 -21.10 -26.31 -3.70
N ASP A 245 -20.14 -26.76 -4.51
CA ASP A 245 -19.71 -26.09 -5.74
C ASP A 245 -19.29 -24.63 -5.46
N VAL A 246 -18.42 -24.48 -4.45
CA VAL A 246 -17.95 -23.18 -3.95
C VAL A 246 -16.54 -23.29 -3.40
N TYR A 247 -15.79 -22.18 -3.42
CA TYR A 247 -14.46 -22.08 -2.85
C TYR A 247 -14.50 -21.41 -1.47
N VAL A 248 -13.74 -21.99 -0.54
CA VAL A 248 -13.52 -21.49 0.83
C VAL A 248 -12.06 -21.04 0.98
N GLU A 249 -11.85 -19.86 1.56
CA GLU A 249 -10.54 -19.30 1.85
C GLU A 249 -10.03 -19.73 3.23
N MET A 250 -8.82 -20.28 3.29
CA MET A 250 -8.10 -20.62 4.51
C MET A 250 -6.82 -19.79 4.59
N GLN A 251 -6.84 -18.75 5.44
CA GLN A 251 -5.70 -17.86 5.61
C GLN A 251 -4.96 -18.20 6.91
N ALA A 252 -3.74 -18.73 6.81
CA ALA A 252 -2.89 -19.05 7.94
C ALA A 252 -1.85 -17.96 8.23
N THR A 253 -1.67 -17.62 9.50
CA THR A 253 -0.65 -16.66 9.96
C THR A 253 -0.24 -16.95 11.41
N LEU A 254 0.75 -16.23 11.93
CA LEU A 254 1.13 -16.31 13.33
C LEU A 254 0.21 -15.45 14.21
N LYS A 255 -0.03 -15.90 15.44
CA LYS A 255 -0.84 -15.16 16.44
C LYS A 255 -0.30 -13.75 16.69
N ASN A 256 1.02 -13.56 16.69
CA ASN A 256 1.62 -12.24 16.91
C ASN A 256 1.49 -11.30 15.69
N PHE A 257 1.07 -11.80 14.53
CA PHE A 257 0.93 -11.04 13.27
C PHE A 257 -0.53 -10.73 12.93
N THR A 258 -1.50 -11.34 13.62
CA THR A 258 -2.92 -11.11 13.33
C THR A 258 -3.42 -9.79 13.90
N THR A 259 -4.36 -9.16 13.20
CA THR A 259 -5.16 -8.03 13.70
C THR A 259 -6.58 -8.45 14.10
N LEU A 260 -6.85 -9.76 14.15
CA LEU A 260 -8.16 -10.28 14.49
C LEU A 260 -8.52 -9.98 15.96
N GLU A 261 -9.65 -9.31 16.16
CA GLU A 261 -10.18 -8.95 17.48
C GLU A 261 -10.37 -10.20 18.36
N GLY A 262 -9.97 -10.11 19.63
CA GLY A 262 -9.95 -11.24 20.57
C GLY A 262 -8.72 -12.15 20.48
N TYR A 263 -7.92 -12.07 19.42
CA TYR A 263 -6.72 -12.90 19.23
C TYR A 263 -5.43 -12.10 19.05
N THR A 264 -5.52 -10.84 18.66
CA THR A 264 -4.35 -10.00 18.48
C THR A 264 -3.74 -9.52 19.80
N ILE A 265 -2.43 -9.31 19.80
CA ILE A 265 -1.73 -8.60 20.87
C ILE A 265 -1.78 -7.07 20.71
N ILE A 266 -2.22 -6.58 19.55
CA ILE A 266 -2.29 -5.16 19.19
C ILE A 266 -3.54 -4.54 19.81
N GLU A 267 -3.36 -3.42 20.52
CA GLU A 267 -4.42 -2.81 21.35
C GLU A 267 -5.57 -2.22 20.52
N ASN A 268 -5.31 -1.83 19.26
CA ASN A 268 -6.32 -1.36 18.33
C ASN A 268 -6.37 -2.27 17.08
N PRO A 269 -7.00 -3.47 17.17
CA PRO A 269 -7.06 -4.45 16.09
C PRO A 269 -7.61 -3.90 14.77
N LYS A 270 -8.57 -2.97 14.86
CA LYS A 270 -9.33 -2.49 13.70
C LYS A 270 -8.61 -1.39 12.93
N LEU A 271 -7.59 -0.74 13.51
CA LEU A 271 -6.93 0.43 12.91
C LEU A 271 -6.37 0.14 11.52
N SER A 272 -5.47 -0.84 11.38
CA SER A 272 -4.84 -1.16 10.08
C SER A 272 -5.89 -1.56 9.04
N HIS A 273 -6.89 -2.33 9.46
CA HIS A 273 -7.96 -2.76 8.57
C HIS A 273 -8.82 -1.59 8.08
N LEU A 274 -9.30 -0.72 8.97
CA LEU A 274 -10.14 0.43 8.60
C LEU A 274 -9.35 1.43 7.75
N PHE A 275 -8.07 1.65 8.08
CA PHE A 275 -7.18 2.50 7.30
C PHE A 275 -7.03 1.97 5.86
N TYR A 276 -6.78 0.65 5.71
CA TYR A 276 -6.75 0.00 4.41
C TYR A 276 -8.07 0.17 3.64
N GLU A 277 -9.22 0.07 4.29
CA GLU A 277 -10.52 0.22 3.62
C GLU A 277 -10.72 1.62 3.04
N HIS A 278 -10.35 2.65 3.80
CA HIS A 278 -10.37 4.03 3.31
C HIS A 278 -9.45 4.24 2.11
N ILE A 279 -8.21 3.73 2.15
CA ILE A 279 -7.24 3.87 1.05
C ILE A 279 -7.68 3.10 -0.20
N ARG A 280 -8.18 1.87 -0.01
CA ARG A 280 -8.58 0.98 -1.10
C ARG A 280 -9.76 1.53 -1.90
N ALA A 281 -10.74 2.13 -1.23
CA ALA A 281 -11.90 2.74 -1.90
C ALA A 281 -11.58 4.08 -2.58
N TRP A 282 -10.40 4.66 -2.33
CA TRP A 282 -10.02 5.98 -2.82
C TRP A 282 -9.64 5.96 -4.31
N LYS A 283 -10.44 6.66 -5.12
CA LYS A 283 -10.12 7.03 -6.49
C LYS A 283 -9.71 8.51 -6.52
N PRO A 284 -8.41 8.83 -6.66
CA PRO A 284 -7.95 10.21 -6.65
C PRO A 284 -8.46 10.96 -7.89
N ASN A 285 -8.91 12.21 -7.71
CA ASN A 285 -9.41 13.05 -8.80
C ASN A 285 -8.37 14.05 -9.32
N ASN A 286 -7.24 14.21 -8.63
CA ASN A 286 -6.16 15.13 -8.96
C ASN A 286 -4.82 14.59 -8.40
N SER A 287 -3.71 15.25 -8.77
CA SER A 287 -2.37 14.83 -8.35
C SER A 287 -2.15 14.90 -6.84
N GLU A 288 -2.72 15.89 -6.15
CA GLU A 288 -2.59 16.03 -4.68
C GLU A 288 -3.25 14.85 -3.95
N GLU A 289 -4.41 14.40 -4.42
CA GLU A 289 -5.07 13.20 -3.88
C GLU A 289 -4.31 11.92 -4.21
N GLU A 290 -3.66 11.85 -5.38
CA GLU A 290 -2.81 10.71 -5.76
C GLU A 290 -1.60 10.60 -4.83
N ASP A 291 -0.91 11.71 -4.56
CA ASP A 291 0.21 11.79 -3.60
C ASP A 291 -0.23 11.40 -2.19
N LEU A 292 -1.39 11.91 -1.74
CA LEU A 292 -1.92 11.61 -0.41
C LEU A 292 -2.35 10.15 -0.27
N LYS A 293 -2.92 9.56 -1.32
CA LYS A 293 -3.26 8.14 -1.37
C LYS A 293 -1.99 7.29 -1.35
N GLN A 294 -0.97 7.64 -2.13
CA GLN A 294 0.31 6.94 -2.15
C GLN A 294 0.98 6.98 -0.76
N ALA A 295 1.01 8.15 -0.12
CA ALA A 295 1.50 8.29 1.24
C ALA A 295 0.69 7.45 2.25
N GLY A 296 -0.62 7.30 2.01
CA GLY A 296 -1.48 6.39 2.76
C GLY A 296 -1.09 4.93 2.58
N ASP A 297 -0.91 4.47 1.34
CA ASP A 297 -0.43 3.12 1.01
C ASP A 297 0.92 2.82 1.68
N GLU A 298 1.89 3.76 1.60
CA GLU A 298 3.19 3.65 2.27
C GLU A 298 3.07 3.60 3.80
N THR A 299 2.17 4.38 4.38
CA THR A 299 1.90 4.39 5.82
C THR A 299 1.30 3.06 6.27
N LEU A 300 0.37 2.50 5.50
CA LEU A 300 -0.21 1.18 5.77
C LEU A 300 0.87 0.09 5.72
N THR A 301 1.77 0.16 4.74
CA THR A 301 2.92 -0.74 4.66
C THR A 301 3.79 -0.67 5.92
N LYS A 302 4.17 0.54 6.37
CA LYS A 302 4.95 0.71 7.61
C LYS A 302 4.22 0.18 8.86
N ILE A 303 2.90 0.34 8.92
CA ILE A 303 2.09 -0.24 10.00
C ILE A 303 2.18 -1.77 9.95
N ASN A 304 2.02 -2.37 8.77
CA ASN A 304 2.09 -3.82 8.61
C ASN A 304 3.52 -4.36 8.83
N ASP A 305 4.56 -3.58 8.55
CA ASP A 305 5.94 -3.92 8.89
C ASP A 305 6.16 -4.07 10.39
N ILE A 306 5.48 -3.25 11.21
CA ILE A 306 5.51 -3.37 12.67
C ILE A 306 4.66 -4.58 13.13
N ILE A 307 3.48 -4.76 12.54
CA ILE A 307 2.55 -5.83 12.92
C ILE A 307 3.16 -7.20 12.63
N CYS A 308 3.66 -7.39 11.41
CA CYS A 308 4.21 -8.64 10.89
C CYS A 308 5.73 -8.79 11.11
N GLU A 309 6.34 -7.88 11.88
CA GLU A 309 7.75 -7.95 12.28
C GLU A 309 8.70 -8.05 11.07
N TRP A 310 8.43 -7.27 10.02
CA TRP A 310 9.43 -7.01 8.98
C TRP A 310 10.56 -6.10 9.48
N ILE A 311 10.28 -5.36 10.56
CA ILE A 311 11.27 -4.62 11.35
C ILE A 311 11.52 -5.42 12.63
N ASP A 312 12.78 -5.52 13.02
CA ASP A 312 13.17 -6.19 14.25
C ASP A 312 12.70 -5.43 15.51
N ASP A 313 12.69 -6.11 16.66
CA ASP A 313 12.24 -5.53 17.92
C ASP A 313 13.01 -4.26 18.30
N LYS A 314 14.30 -4.17 17.96
CA LYS A 314 15.12 -2.98 18.20
C LYS A 314 14.65 -1.79 17.36
N GLY A 315 14.34 -2.02 16.08
CA GLY A 315 13.78 -1.01 15.19
C GLY A 315 12.40 -0.55 15.66
N ILE A 316 11.52 -1.49 16.04
CA ILE A 316 10.19 -1.16 16.60
C ILE A 316 10.34 -0.34 17.89
N GLN A 317 11.23 -0.75 18.80
CA GLN A 317 11.50 -0.02 20.04
C GLN A 317 12.00 1.40 19.78
N LYS A 318 12.89 1.60 18.79
CA LYS A 318 13.39 2.93 18.41
C LYS A 318 12.26 3.85 17.96
N ILE A 319 11.30 3.33 17.18
CA ILE A 319 10.11 4.09 16.76
C ILE A 319 9.24 4.39 17.98
N ALA A 320 8.94 3.37 18.80
CA ALA A 320 8.11 3.48 19.99
C ALA A 320 8.67 4.48 21.03
N ASN A 321 10.00 4.61 21.15
CA ASN A 321 10.63 5.58 22.06
C ASN A 321 10.33 7.04 21.72
N ARG A 322 9.88 7.33 20.49
CA ARG A 322 9.46 8.67 20.07
C ARG A 322 8.00 8.97 20.43
N TYR A 323 7.26 7.98 20.92
CA TYR A 323 5.86 8.14 21.30
C TYR A 323 5.72 9.17 22.41
N LYS A 324 4.76 10.07 22.22
CA LYS A 324 4.24 10.98 23.23
C LYS A 324 2.72 10.86 23.24
N SER A 325 2.09 10.91 24.41
CA SER A 325 0.64 10.79 24.49
C SER A 325 -0.02 12.00 23.83
N HIS A 326 -1.21 11.81 23.25
CA HIS A 326 -2.00 12.91 22.71
C HIS A 326 -2.35 13.96 23.77
N LEU A 327 -2.44 13.55 25.06
CA LEU A 327 -2.62 14.45 26.20
C LEU A 327 -1.39 15.32 26.44
N ASP A 328 -0.19 14.78 26.18
CA ASP A 328 1.07 15.50 26.42
C ASP A 328 1.35 16.51 25.30
N ILE A 329 1.03 16.17 24.05
CA ILE A 329 1.33 17.01 22.88
C ILE A 329 0.16 17.88 22.43
N GLY A 330 -1.08 17.52 22.78
CA GLY A 330 -2.30 18.22 22.38
C GLY A 330 -2.49 18.23 20.86
N ILE A 331 -2.97 17.14 20.28
CA ILE A 331 -3.22 17.04 18.82
C ILE A 331 -4.22 18.12 18.39
N LEU A 332 -3.83 18.95 17.42
CA LEU A 332 -4.70 20.00 16.87
C LEU A 332 -5.55 19.46 15.74
N LYS A 333 -6.84 19.80 15.71
CA LYS A 333 -7.77 19.36 14.65
C LYS A 333 -7.35 19.92 13.29
N PRO A 334 -7.43 19.13 12.19
CA PRO A 334 -7.08 19.62 10.86
C PRO A 334 -7.96 20.80 10.44
N PRO A 335 -7.37 21.89 9.89
CA PRO A 335 -8.15 23.04 9.41
C PRO A 335 -9.19 22.68 8.35
N GLN A 336 -8.90 21.70 7.47
CA GLN A 336 -9.85 21.26 6.44
C GLN A 336 -11.13 20.59 6.99
N LEU A 337 -11.14 20.18 8.27
CA LEU A 337 -12.32 19.66 8.95
C LEU A 337 -13.09 20.73 9.73
N SER A 338 -12.60 21.98 9.75
CA SER A 338 -13.26 23.09 10.43
C SER A 338 -14.50 23.51 9.65
N LYS A 339 -15.63 23.65 10.36
CA LYS A 339 -16.93 24.06 9.80
C LYS A 339 -17.52 23.13 8.72
N LYS A 340 -17.01 21.90 8.59
CA LYS A 340 -17.56 20.88 7.69
C LYS A 340 -18.58 20.01 8.41
N THR A 341 -19.70 19.77 7.76
CA THR A 341 -20.73 18.82 8.19
C THR A 341 -20.30 17.37 7.92
N GLU A 342 -20.89 16.42 8.62
CA GLU A 342 -20.61 14.99 8.42
C GLU A 342 -20.91 14.53 6.98
N ILE A 343 -21.94 15.10 6.34
CA ILE A 343 -22.28 14.81 4.94
C ILE A 343 -21.17 15.28 3.99
N GLU A 344 -20.65 16.49 4.20
CA GLU A 344 -19.55 17.02 3.39
C GLU A 344 -18.26 16.21 3.57
N ILE A 345 -17.95 15.82 4.81
CA ILE A 345 -16.81 14.93 5.07
C ILE A 345 -17.03 13.60 4.38
N ASN A 346 -18.24 13.05 4.46
CA ASN A 346 -18.56 11.77 3.85
C ASN A 346 -18.54 11.76 2.32
N ALA A 347 -18.59 12.94 1.68
CA ALA A 347 -18.49 13.10 0.24
C ALA A 347 -17.04 13.08 -0.27
N SER A 348 -16.03 13.32 0.58
CA SER A 348 -14.62 13.36 0.19
C SER A 348 -13.80 12.30 0.95
N VAL A 349 -13.13 11.41 0.22
CA VAL A 349 -12.27 10.39 0.84
C VAL A 349 -11.09 11.01 1.57
N SER A 350 -10.55 12.13 1.07
CA SER A 350 -9.48 12.88 1.75
C SER A 350 -9.94 13.42 3.11
N LEU A 351 -11.15 14.01 3.18
CA LEU A 351 -11.71 14.49 4.45
C LEU A 351 -12.04 13.33 5.40
N LYS A 352 -12.60 12.22 4.90
CA LYS A 352 -12.79 11.00 5.69
C LYS A 352 -11.48 10.50 6.27
N MET A 353 -10.42 10.48 5.46
CA MET A 353 -9.09 10.06 5.90
C MET A 353 -8.55 10.98 6.99
N ALA A 354 -8.64 12.31 6.78
CA ALA A 354 -8.22 13.28 7.77
C ALA A 354 -8.98 13.13 9.10
N GLN A 355 -10.30 12.92 9.04
CA GLN A 355 -11.13 12.68 10.22
C GLN A 355 -10.76 11.38 10.91
N PHE A 356 -10.66 10.29 10.15
CA PHE A 356 -10.30 8.96 10.67
C PHE A 356 -8.98 9.02 11.42
N VAL A 357 -7.92 9.54 10.80
CA VAL A 357 -6.58 9.62 11.40
C VAL A 357 -6.58 10.50 12.63
N TYR A 358 -7.20 11.68 12.57
CA TYR A 358 -7.32 12.56 13.74
C TYR A 358 -8.03 11.87 14.91
N GLU A 359 -9.16 11.19 14.65
CA GLU A 359 -9.89 10.47 15.69
C GLU A 359 -9.08 9.32 16.28
N GLN A 360 -8.36 8.56 15.45
CA GLN A 360 -7.46 7.52 15.94
C GLN A 360 -6.38 8.12 16.83
N LEU A 361 -5.74 9.23 16.46
CA LEU A 361 -4.70 9.87 17.27
C LEU A 361 -5.22 10.42 18.60
N CYS A 362 -6.47 10.85 18.67
CA CYS A 362 -7.09 11.36 19.88
C CYS A 362 -7.62 10.25 20.80
N LYS A 363 -8.07 9.11 20.25
CA LYS A 363 -8.70 8.02 21.01
C LYS A 363 -7.74 6.88 21.34
N PHE A 364 -6.71 6.66 20.53
CA PHE A 364 -5.80 5.54 20.69
C PHE A 364 -4.67 5.88 21.68
N THR A 365 -4.74 5.29 22.87
CA THR A 365 -3.71 5.35 23.91
C THR A 365 -3.00 4.01 24.04
N PRO A 366 -1.99 3.72 23.20
CA PRO A 366 -1.26 2.47 23.27
C PRO A 366 -0.32 2.41 24.48
N GLU A 367 -0.33 1.29 25.18
CA GLU A 367 0.62 0.96 26.24
C GLU A 367 1.77 0.08 25.71
N LYS A 368 1.45 -0.82 24.78
CA LYS A 368 2.40 -1.81 24.24
C LYS A 368 3.32 -1.21 23.17
N MET A 369 4.51 -1.81 23.04
CA MET A 369 5.55 -1.35 22.11
C MET A 369 5.07 -1.21 20.66
N LYS A 370 4.44 -2.25 20.09
CA LYS A 370 3.89 -2.20 18.72
C LYS A 370 2.81 -1.13 18.57
N GLY A 371 1.93 -0.98 19.56
CA GLY A 371 0.88 0.04 19.56
C GLY A 371 1.47 1.45 19.51
N LYS A 372 2.48 1.73 20.34
CA LYS A 372 3.21 3.00 20.38
C LYS A 372 3.91 3.30 19.05
N ALA A 373 4.57 2.29 18.46
CA ALA A 373 5.21 2.45 17.16
C ALA A 373 4.20 2.77 16.04
N ILE A 374 3.06 2.06 16.01
CA ILE A 374 1.97 2.33 15.05
C ILE A 374 1.42 3.74 15.23
N TYR A 375 1.23 4.20 16.47
CA TYR A 375 0.79 5.56 16.76
C TYR A 375 1.75 6.61 16.20
N VAL A 376 3.06 6.42 16.40
CA VAL A 376 4.09 7.34 15.89
C VAL A 376 4.05 7.41 14.36
N ILE A 377 3.94 6.27 13.67
CA ILE A 377 3.81 6.23 12.20
C ILE A 377 2.56 6.98 11.73
N LEU A 378 1.44 6.78 12.43
CA LEU A 378 0.19 7.46 12.10
C LEU A 378 0.28 8.98 12.34
N TYR A 379 0.95 9.40 13.41
CA TYR A 379 1.18 10.81 13.73
C TYR A 379 2.12 11.48 12.71
N GLU A 380 3.16 10.79 12.25
CA GLU A 380 4.04 11.27 11.18
C GLU A 380 3.27 11.47 9.87
N TYR A 381 2.40 10.53 9.50
CA TYR A 381 1.51 10.67 8.34
C TYR A 381 0.59 11.89 8.50
N TYR A 382 -0.04 12.02 9.66
CA TYR A 382 -0.92 13.14 9.99
C TYR A 382 -0.23 14.50 9.86
N LYS A 383 0.93 14.64 10.50
CA LYS A 383 1.70 15.89 10.50
C LYS A 383 2.14 16.27 9.08
N LYS A 384 2.73 15.32 8.36
CA LYS A 384 3.35 15.59 7.06
C LYS A 384 2.34 15.79 5.92
N TYR A 385 1.30 14.94 5.87
CA TYR A 385 0.44 14.86 4.69
C TYR A 385 -0.97 15.42 4.89
N LEU A 386 -1.50 15.37 6.12
CA LEU A 386 -2.86 15.88 6.40
C LEU A 386 -2.85 17.33 6.88
N ILE A 387 -1.89 17.69 7.75
CA ILE A 387 -1.72 19.06 8.24
C ILE A 387 -0.81 19.87 7.30
N GLY A 388 0.27 19.23 6.83
CA GLY A 388 1.29 19.84 5.99
C GLY A 388 2.28 20.71 6.78
N ASP A 389 3.38 21.10 6.13
CA ASP A 389 4.49 21.81 6.78
C ASP A 389 4.14 23.23 7.26
N LYS A 390 3.02 23.79 6.80
CA LYS A 390 2.62 25.18 7.09
C LYS A 390 1.87 25.34 8.40
N ASN A 391 1.29 24.26 8.94
CA ASN A 391 0.42 24.33 10.10
C ASN A 391 0.98 23.46 11.24
N PRO A 392 0.86 23.89 12.52
CA PRO A 392 1.22 23.03 13.63
C PRO A 392 0.25 21.85 13.75
N ALA A 393 0.77 20.63 13.87
CA ALA A 393 -0.06 19.44 14.07
C ALA A 393 -0.45 19.22 15.54
N SER A 394 0.24 19.90 16.46
CA SER A 394 0.05 19.78 17.91
C SER A 394 0.35 21.08 18.65
N CYS A 395 -0.14 21.21 19.89
CA CYS A 395 0.22 22.31 20.79
C CYS A 395 1.73 22.36 21.05
N ALA A 396 2.39 21.19 21.11
CA ALA A 396 3.84 21.11 21.25
C ALA A 396 4.59 21.70 20.03
N ASP A 397 4.09 21.43 18.81
CA ASP A 397 4.65 22.04 17.59
C ASP A 397 4.45 23.55 17.60
N PHE A 398 3.25 24.01 17.97
CA PHE A 398 2.94 25.44 18.06
C PHE A 398 3.82 26.15 19.09
N ALA A 399 4.00 25.57 20.27
CA ALA A 399 4.89 26.10 21.30
C ALA A 399 6.34 26.18 20.81
N SER A 400 6.81 25.20 20.04
CA SER A 400 8.16 25.21 19.45
C SER A 400 8.32 26.34 18.43
N LEU A 401 7.31 26.54 17.56
CA LEU A 401 7.30 27.66 16.61
C LEU A 401 7.32 29.02 17.32
N LEU A 402 6.56 29.18 18.41
CA LEU A 402 6.60 30.41 19.21
C LEU A 402 7.96 30.64 19.87
N GLN A 403 8.63 29.58 20.33
CA GLN A 403 9.97 29.69 20.91
C GLN A 403 11.01 30.09 19.86
N GLU A 404 10.93 29.52 18.66
CA GLU A 404 11.82 29.88 17.54
C GLU A 404 11.59 31.32 17.06
N SER A 405 10.33 31.72 16.90
CA SER A 405 9.96 33.11 16.54
C SER A 405 10.47 34.10 17.58
N ARG A 406 10.32 33.81 18.88
CA ARG A 406 10.86 34.65 19.95
C ARG A 406 12.38 34.76 19.87
N LYS A 407 13.07 33.68 19.52
CA LYS A 407 14.54 33.70 19.37
C LYS A 407 14.96 34.60 18.20
N GLN A 408 14.26 34.52 17.07
CA GLN A 408 14.50 35.37 15.91
C GLN A 408 14.24 36.85 16.23
N GLU A 409 13.14 37.17 16.90
CA GLU A 409 12.82 38.55 17.33
C GLU A 409 13.93 39.14 18.22
N ILE A 410 14.47 38.36 19.16
CA ILE A 410 15.60 38.79 20.00
C ILE A 410 16.87 39.01 19.16
N GLU A 411 17.16 38.14 18.19
CA GLU A 411 18.31 38.30 17.29
C GLU A 411 18.18 39.55 16.40
N GLU A 412 16.97 39.84 15.91
CA GLU A 412 16.64 41.05 15.16
C GLU A 412 16.79 42.32 16.02
N ASP A 413 16.29 42.30 17.25
CA ASP A 413 16.43 43.41 18.20
C ASP A 413 17.91 43.71 18.51
N ILE A 414 18.73 42.67 18.72
CA ILE A 414 20.18 42.81 18.90
C ILE A 414 20.83 43.43 17.65
N ALA A 415 20.44 42.98 16.46
CA ALA A 415 20.96 43.52 15.21
C ALA A 415 20.58 45.00 15.02
N ILE A 416 19.34 45.37 15.35
CA ILE A 416 18.87 46.77 15.32
C ILE A 416 19.64 47.61 16.34
N LEU A 417 19.85 47.12 17.55
CA LEU A 417 20.63 47.83 18.57
C LEU A 417 22.08 48.06 18.12
N HIS A 418 22.76 47.06 17.58
CA HIS A 418 24.09 47.23 17.00
C HIS A 418 24.10 48.21 15.82
N ALA A 419 23.07 48.17 14.97
CA ALA A 419 22.92 49.13 13.87
C ALA A 419 22.73 50.56 14.40
N LEU A 420 21.99 50.76 15.49
CA LEU A 420 21.82 52.05 16.15
C LEU A 420 23.09 52.53 16.86
N GLU A 421 23.87 51.64 17.45
CA GLU A 421 25.17 51.98 18.05
C GLU A 421 26.21 52.41 17.00
N THR A 422 26.17 51.79 15.83
CA THR A 422 27.03 52.15 14.68
C THR A 422 26.43 53.24 13.81
N TYR A 423 25.17 53.61 14.04
CA TYR A 423 24.53 54.75 13.41
C TYR A 423 25.20 56.02 13.92
N ILE A 424 26.08 56.58 13.10
CA ILE A 424 26.57 57.94 13.29
C ILE A 424 25.46 58.85 12.76
N PRO A 425 24.74 59.59 13.62
CA PRO A 425 23.81 60.58 13.13
C PRO A 425 24.61 61.57 12.30
N LEU A 426 24.19 61.81 11.05
CA LEU A 426 24.68 62.96 10.30
C LEU A 426 24.31 64.19 11.14
N GLN A 427 25.28 64.75 11.85
CA GLN A 427 25.12 66.05 12.45
C GLN A 427 24.94 67.02 11.29
N ALA A 428 23.72 67.47 11.07
CA ALA A 428 23.49 68.76 10.43
C ALA A 428 24.08 69.81 11.37
N ASN A 429 25.39 70.02 11.26
CA ASN A 429 26.06 71.10 11.95
C ASN A 429 25.89 72.36 11.10
N ASN A 430 25.49 73.47 11.70
CA ASN A 430 25.38 74.77 11.02
C ASN A 430 26.76 75.40 10.75
N TYR A 431 27.82 74.60 10.72
CA TYR A 431 29.16 75.07 10.41
C TYR A 431 29.40 74.85 8.92
N PRO A 432 29.71 75.89 8.15
CA PRO A 432 30.11 75.72 6.76
C PRO A 432 31.32 74.79 6.69
N HIS A 433 31.27 73.82 5.78
CA HIS A 433 32.39 72.94 5.49
C HIS A 433 33.57 73.80 4.99
N LEU A 434 34.59 73.97 5.83
CA LEU A 434 35.85 74.56 5.41
C LEU A 434 36.74 73.43 4.92
N ASP A 435 36.52 73.02 3.67
CA ASP A 435 37.54 72.23 2.97
C ASP A 435 38.77 73.14 2.76
N GLY A 436 39.90 72.66 3.24
CA GLY A 436 41.20 73.22 2.88
C GLY A 436 41.46 72.98 1.39
N ASP A 437 41.96 74.02 0.75
CA ASP A 437 42.42 74.13 -0.65
C ASP A 437 41.34 74.22 -1.74
N ASP A 438 41.17 75.46 -2.19
CA ASP A 438 41.03 75.88 -3.58
C ASP A 438 40.07 75.07 -4.48
N ASN A 439 38.77 75.29 -4.30
CA ASN A 439 37.86 75.49 -5.43
C ASN A 439 36.54 76.14 -5.01
N LYS A 440 36.14 77.19 -5.74
CA LYS A 440 34.83 77.83 -5.63
C LYS A 440 33.74 76.86 -6.09
N HIS A 441 33.19 76.10 -5.15
CA HIS A 441 31.87 75.49 -5.34
C HIS A 441 30.95 76.00 -4.25
N ASP A 442 29.80 76.52 -4.68
CA ASP A 442 28.74 77.05 -3.84
C ASP A 442 28.34 75.99 -2.79
N THR A 443 28.79 76.19 -1.55
CA THR A 443 28.36 75.38 -0.42
C THR A 443 26.91 75.73 -0.10
N TYR A 444 26.00 74.80 -0.37
CA TYR A 444 24.58 74.97 -0.08
C TYR A 444 24.32 74.76 1.41
N ASP A 445 23.75 75.77 2.07
CA ASP A 445 23.08 75.59 3.36
C ASP A 445 21.86 74.69 3.13
N CYS A 446 21.96 73.43 3.57
CA CYS A 446 20.90 72.44 3.44
C CYS A 446 19.59 72.91 4.09
N TYR A 447 19.67 73.76 5.12
CA TYR A 447 18.49 74.31 5.79
C TYR A 447 17.77 75.33 4.90
N GLN A 448 18.51 76.22 4.23
CA GLN A 448 17.94 77.13 3.24
C GLN A 448 17.35 76.38 2.06
N ARG A 449 18.02 75.32 1.57
CA ARG A 449 17.53 74.54 0.43
C ARG A 449 16.22 73.80 0.75
N VAL A 450 16.11 73.21 1.94
CA VAL A 450 14.88 72.55 2.40
C VAL A 450 13.76 73.56 2.62
N PHE A 451 14.06 74.74 3.19
CA PHE A 451 13.06 75.79 3.33
C PHE A 451 12.55 76.31 1.98
N GLN A 452 13.46 76.49 1.01
CA GLN A 452 13.11 76.93 -0.33
C GLN A 452 12.24 75.89 -1.06
N PHE A 453 12.57 74.60 -0.92
CA PHE A 453 11.78 73.49 -1.45
C PHE A 453 10.36 73.43 -0.85
N LEU A 454 10.24 73.57 0.47
CA LEU A 454 8.95 73.58 1.17
C LEU A 454 8.11 74.83 0.87
N GLN A 455 8.77 75.92 0.47
CA GLN A 455 8.12 77.17 0.11
C GLN A 455 7.65 77.13 -1.35
N GLU A 456 8.43 76.52 -2.24
CA GLU A 456 8.05 76.20 -3.64
C GLU A 456 6.85 75.23 -3.68
N GLU A 457 6.82 74.18 -2.86
CA GLU A 457 5.66 73.26 -2.77
C GLU A 457 4.38 73.97 -2.30
N LYS A 458 4.50 74.93 -1.37
CA LYS A 458 3.34 75.72 -0.90
C LYS A 458 2.81 76.68 -1.95
N GLU A 459 3.69 77.28 -2.74
CA GLU A 459 3.30 78.18 -3.84
C GLU A 459 2.66 77.41 -5.01
N GLU A 460 3.10 76.17 -5.27
CA GLU A 460 2.46 75.26 -6.24
C GLU A 460 1.06 74.81 -5.78
N GLU A 461 0.89 74.42 -4.51
CA GLU A 461 -0.42 74.03 -3.96
C GLU A 461 -1.46 75.17 -3.98
N ASP A 462 -1.05 76.41 -3.71
CA ASP A 462 -1.93 77.58 -3.76
C ASP A 462 -2.26 78.01 -5.20
N GLY A 463 -1.37 77.71 -6.16
CA GLY A 463 -1.60 77.88 -7.59
C GLY A 463 -2.64 76.91 -8.16
N GLU A 464 -2.57 75.62 -7.77
CA GLU A 464 -3.52 74.59 -8.22
C GLU A 464 -4.94 74.83 -7.68
N LYS A 465 -5.07 75.21 -6.39
CA LYS A 465 -6.38 75.52 -5.78
C LYS A 465 -7.08 76.73 -6.43
N LYS A 466 -6.32 77.71 -6.93
CA LYS A 466 -6.86 78.85 -7.69
C LYS A 466 -7.34 78.43 -9.09
N ASN A 467 -6.63 77.53 -9.76
CA ASN A 467 -7.01 77.04 -11.08
C ASN A 467 -8.25 76.14 -11.05
N GLU A 468 -8.43 75.32 -10.01
CA GLU A 468 -9.64 74.51 -9.83
C GLU A 468 -10.91 75.36 -9.58
N GLN A 469 -10.79 76.46 -8.81
CA GLN A 469 -11.91 77.39 -8.60
C GLN A 469 -12.30 78.15 -9.88
N ILE A 470 -11.33 78.49 -10.75
CA ILE A 470 -11.59 79.14 -12.05
C ILE A 470 -12.25 78.15 -13.03
N GLN A 471 -11.84 76.89 -13.06
CA GLN A 471 -12.46 75.86 -13.91
C GLN A 471 -13.89 75.50 -13.46
N GLN A 472 -14.20 75.54 -12.16
CA GLN A 472 -15.58 75.34 -11.66
C GLN A 472 -16.51 76.52 -11.99
N PHE A 473 -15.98 77.75 -12.09
CA PHE A 473 -16.77 78.93 -12.49
C PHE A 473 -17.13 78.93 -13.99
N HIS A 474 -16.30 78.34 -14.85
CA HIS A 474 -16.55 78.25 -16.30
C HIS A 474 -17.46 77.09 -16.74
N LYS A 475 -17.74 76.10 -15.88
CA LYS A 475 -18.69 75.00 -16.14
C LYS A 475 -20.14 75.28 -15.73
N LYS A 476 -20.44 76.47 -15.19
CA LYS A 476 -21.78 76.88 -14.70
C LYS A 476 -22.39 78.07 -15.47
N LYS A 477 -21.96 78.32 -16.71
CA LYS A 477 -22.58 79.28 -17.63
C LYS A 477 -23.07 78.60 -18.89
#